data_AF-A0A950GUY6-F1
#
_entry.id   AF-A0A950GUY6-F1
#
_cell.length_a   1.000
_cell.length_b   1.000
_cell.length_c   1.000
_cell.angle_alpha   90.00
_cell.angle_beta   90.00
_cell.angle_gamma   90.00
#
_symmetry.space_group_name_H-M   'P 1'
#
loop_
_entity.id
_entity.type
_entity.pdbx_description
1 polymer ?
#
loop_
_entity_poly.entity_id
_entity_poly.type
_entity_poly.pdbx_seq_one_letter_code
_entity_poly.pdbx_strand_id
1 'polypeptide(L)'
;AVPPSLAAPALLPPISQLFLGLQLAGPDLTPETFATGLFRAPPAGGGPTTPLLAYGYNGASPVPSYASPADYSYLWYDATAKGPDEEGTPGTGLMRFVNGGTRYKAGVVPPGPIPMFSVPGSVTSYASPPDRAPTYPPWPGSPTAA
;
A
#
# COMPACT_ATOMS: atom_id res chain seq x y z
N ALA A 1 5.94 9.68 22.76
CA ALA A 1 6.35 8.81 21.65
C ALA A 1 7.16 9.66 20.69
N VAL A 2 8.30 9.19 20.20
CA VAL A 2 8.99 9.88 19.10
C VAL A 2 8.04 9.83 17.90
N PRO A 3 7.80 10.93 17.18
CA PRO A 3 6.96 10.87 15.98
C PRO A 3 7.48 9.77 15.04
N PRO A 4 6.59 8.99 14.41
CA PRO A 4 7.03 8.01 13.43
C PRO A 4 7.79 8.75 12.33
N SER A 5 9.09 8.47 12.22
CA SER A 5 9.90 9.01 11.14
C SER A 5 9.33 8.55 9.79
N LEU A 6 9.22 9.47 8.83
CA LEU A 6 8.92 9.14 7.43
C LEU A 6 9.95 8.16 6.82
N ALA A 7 11.08 7.90 7.49
CA ALA A 7 12.06 6.91 7.07
C ALA A 7 11.50 5.47 7.05
N ALA A 8 10.70 5.06 8.04
CA ALA A 8 10.23 3.68 8.11
C ALA A 8 9.29 3.32 6.92
N PRO A 9 8.30 4.14 6.55
CA PRO A 9 7.50 3.93 5.35
C PRO A 9 8.31 3.88 4.04
N ALA A 10 9.48 4.53 3.98
CA ALA A 10 10.36 4.51 2.81
C ALA A 10 11.30 3.29 2.78
N LEU A 11 11.79 2.84 3.94
CA LEU A 11 12.79 1.78 4.07
C LEU A 11 12.19 0.37 4.12
N LEU A 12 11.03 0.21 4.77
CA LEU A 12 10.43 -1.11 4.97
C LEU A 12 9.94 -1.78 3.68
N PRO A 13 9.34 -1.07 2.70
CA PRO A 13 8.85 -1.72 1.47
C PRO A 13 9.91 -2.46 0.64
N PRO A 14 11.11 -1.89 0.33
CA PRO A 14 12.11 -2.65 -0.43
C PRO A 14 12.67 -3.84 0.37
N ILE A 15 12.75 -3.74 1.69
CA ILE A 15 13.17 -4.84 2.57
C ILE A 15 12.12 -5.96 2.57
N SER A 16 10.84 -5.62 2.69
CA SER A 16 9.76 -6.63 2.67
C SER A 16 9.66 -7.34 1.32
N GLN A 17 9.87 -6.63 0.21
CA GLN A 17 9.94 -7.23 -1.12
C GLN A 17 11.12 -8.21 -1.24
N LEU A 18 12.29 -7.87 -0.69
CA LEU A 18 13.45 -8.78 -0.66
C LEU A 18 13.11 -10.05 0.09
N PHE A 19 12.59 -9.96 1.32
CA PHE A 19 12.23 -11.14 2.11
C PHE A 19 11.12 -11.97 1.46
N LEU A 20 10.13 -11.34 0.83
CA LEU A 20 9.10 -12.04 0.06
C LEU A 20 9.72 -12.85 -1.09
N GLY A 21 10.60 -12.24 -1.88
CA GLY A 21 11.24 -12.94 -3.00
C GLY A 21 12.17 -14.07 -2.53
N LEU A 22 12.92 -13.87 -1.43
CA LEU A 22 13.75 -14.91 -0.81
C LEU A 22 12.88 -16.10 -0.34
N GLN A 23 11.78 -15.83 0.36
CA GLN A 23 10.83 -16.84 0.83
C GLN A 23 10.26 -17.65 -0.33
N LEU A 24 9.87 -16.98 -1.42
CA LEU A 24 9.22 -17.60 -2.58
C LEU A 24 10.19 -18.29 -3.54
N ALA A 25 11.47 -17.92 -3.54
CA ALA A 25 12.52 -18.65 -4.27
C ALA A 25 12.74 -20.05 -3.71
N GLY A 26 12.56 -20.22 -2.39
CA GLY A 26 12.79 -21.49 -1.71
C GLY A 26 14.29 -21.83 -1.57
N PRO A 27 14.64 -23.13 -1.42
CA PRO A 27 16.02 -23.54 -1.14
C PRO A 27 16.99 -23.29 -2.31
N ASP A 28 16.49 -23.24 -3.54
CA ASP A 28 17.28 -23.03 -4.76
C ASP A 28 17.31 -21.55 -5.14
N LEU A 29 17.90 -20.72 -4.28
CA LEU A 29 17.94 -19.27 -4.48
C LEU A 29 18.87 -18.86 -5.63
N THR A 30 18.26 -18.35 -6.71
CA THR A 30 18.92 -17.68 -7.84
C THR A 30 18.13 -16.42 -8.20
N PRO A 31 18.69 -15.48 -9.00
CA PRO A 31 17.93 -14.34 -9.50
C PRO A 31 16.63 -14.75 -10.24
N GLU A 32 16.66 -15.85 -10.97
CA GLU A 32 15.53 -16.38 -11.74
C GLU A 32 14.45 -16.97 -10.81
N THR A 33 14.83 -17.75 -9.79
CA THR A 33 13.86 -18.31 -8.83
C THR A 33 13.28 -17.23 -7.93
N PHE A 34 14.06 -16.20 -7.58
CA PHE A 34 13.58 -15.00 -6.89
C PHE A 34 12.52 -14.24 -7.71
N ALA A 35 12.83 -13.91 -8.97
CA ALA A 35 11.90 -13.18 -9.83
C ALA A 35 10.64 -14.01 -10.13
N THR A 36 10.81 -15.30 -10.42
CA THR A 36 9.68 -16.22 -10.67
C THR A 36 8.80 -16.38 -9.44
N GLY A 37 9.39 -16.47 -8.25
CA GLY A 37 8.68 -16.50 -6.98
C GLY A 37 7.80 -15.27 -6.79
N LEU A 38 8.39 -14.07 -6.93
CA LEU A 38 7.63 -12.81 -6.86
C LEU A 38 6.49 -12.75 -7.89
N PHE A 39 6.73 -13.19 -9.13
CA PHE A 39 5.73 -13.11 -10.21
C PHE A 39 4.56 -14.07 -9.99
N ARG A 40 4.76 -15.16 -9.24
CA ARG A 40 3.71 -16.12 -8.86
C ARG A 40 2.95 -15.69 -7.61
N ALA A 41 3.44 -14.71 -6.86
CA ALA A 41 2.74 -14.23 -5.67
C ALA A 41 1.38 -13.64 -6.06
N PRO A 42 0.28 -14.01 -5.36
CA PRO A 42 -1.00 -13.37 -5.57
C PRO A 42 -0.93 -11.88 -5.17
N PRO A 43 -1.61 -10.98 -5.89
CA PRO A 43 -1.71 -9.59 -5.47
C PRO A 43 -2.26 -9.44 -4.06
N ALA A 44 -1.71 -8.50 -3.30
CA ALA A 44 -2.11 -8.24 -1.92
C ALA A 44 -2.25 -6.73 -1.65
N GLY A 45 -3.15 -6.36 -0.73
CA GLY A 45 -3.45 -4.96 -0.43
C GLY A 45 -4.41 -4.34 -1.45
N GLY A 46 -4.22 -3.05 -1.74
CA GLY A 46 -5.10 -2.25 -2.61
C GLY A 46 -6.26 -1.58 -1.87
N GLY A 47 -6.16 -1.45 -0.55
CA GLY A 47 -7.11 -0.73 0.29
C GLY A 47 -6.67 0.70 0.59
N PRO A 48 -7.51 1.59 1.16
CA PRO A 48 -7.18 3.00 1.33
C PRO A 48 -5.89 3.32 2.12
N THR A 49 -5.42 2.40 2.97
CA THR A 49 -4.16 2.55 3.72
C THR A 49 -3.06 1.61 3.26
N THR A 50 -3.32 0.74 2.28
CA THR A 50 -2.39 -0.31 1.84
C THR A 50 -2.27 -0.35 0.32
N PRO A 51 -1.07 -0.14 -0.26
CA PRO A 51 -0.93 -0.23 -1.71
C PRO A 51 -1.18 -1.63 -2.25
N LEU A 52 -1.56 -1.74 -3.53
CA LEU A 52 -1.64 -3.01 -4.23
C LEU A 52 -0.23 -3.50 -4.56
N LEU A 53 0.24 -4.47 -3.80
CA LEU A 53 1.48 -5.19 -4.09
C LEU A 53 1.19 -6.25 -5.15
N ALA A 54 1.72 -6.05 -6.34
CA ALA A 54 1.66 -7.03 -7.42
C ALA A 54 2.89 -6.95 -8.32
N TYR A 55 3.36 -8.11 -8.78
CA TYR A 55 4.56 -8.26 -9.58
C TYR A 55 4.26 -9.08 -10.84
N GLY A 56 5.23 -9.11 -11.77
CA GLY A 56 5.09 -9.81 -13.03
C GLY A 56 3.87 -9.32 -13.80
N TYR A 57 3.13 -10.27 -14.37
CA TYR A 57 1.92 -9.99 -15.15
C TYR A 57 0.69 -9.66 -14.30
N ASN A 58 0.80 -9.73 -12.97
CA ASN A 58 -0.24 -9.23 -12.08
C ASN A 58 -0.09 -7.72 -11.79
N GLY A 59 1.06 -7.13 -12.14
CA GLY A 59 1.33 -5.70 -12.01
C GLY A 59 0.79 -4.87 -13.18
N ALA A 60 1.44 -3.74 -13.46
CA ALA A 60 1.06 -2.87 -14.58
C ALA A 60 1.45 -3.50 -15.94
N SER A 61 0.45 -3.81 -16.76
CA SER A 61 0.56 -4.24 -18.17
C SER A 61 1.22 -3.14 -19.04
N PRO A 62 1.89 -3.44 -20.18
CA PRO A 62 1.95 -4.71 -20.93
C PRO A 62 3.18 -5.59 -20.68
N VAL A 63 4.18 -5.08 -19.95
CA VAL A 63 5.39 -5.83 -19.60
C VAL A 63 5.32 -6.31 -18.15
N PRO A 64 6.01 -7.40 -17.78
CA PRO A 64 6.01 -7.83 -16.39
C PRO A 64 6.61 -6.76 -15.47
N SER A 65 5.94 -6.48 -14.36
CA SER A 65 6.40 -5.50 -13.38
C SER A 65 7.39 -6.11 -12.38
N TYR A 66 8.59 -5.57 -12.31
CA TYR A 66 9.61 -5.94 -11.31
C TYR A 66 9.52 -5.09 -10.02
N ALA A 67 8.63 -4.11 -10.03
CA ALA A 67 8.42 -3.18 -8.93
C ALA A 67 6.93 -3.08 -8.59
N SER A 68 6.68 -2.52 -7.42
CA SER A 68 5.38 -2.30 -6.81
C SER A 68 5.42 -0.88 -6.20
N PRO A 69 4.29 -0.16 -6.05
CA PRO A 69 2.89 -0.58 -6.18
C PRO A 69 2.36 -0.70 -7.62
N ALA A 70 1.30 -1.52 -7.80
CA ALA A 70 0.58 -1.72 -9.06
C ALA A 70 -0.74 -0.92 -9.14
N ASP A 71 -0.84 0.15 -8.37
CA ASP A 71 -2.01 1.01 -8.23
C ASP A 71 -1.60 2.44 -7.81
N TYR A 72 -2.57 3.34 -7.82
CA TYR A 72 -2.38 4.74 -7.44
C TYR A 72 -3.63 5.30 -6.76
N SER A 73 -3.48 6.41 -6.03
CA SER A 73 -4.60 7.18 -5.47
C SER A 73 -4.44 8.63 -5.88
N TYR A 74 -5.55 9.35 -5.97
CA TYR A 74 -5.53 10.80 -6.13
C TYR A 74 -5.43 11.48 -4.78
N LEU A 75 -4.55 12.47 -4.70
CA LEU A 75 -4.44 13.37 -3.56
C LEU A 75 -4.13 14.79 -4.02
N TRP A 76 -4.41 15.76 -3.16
CA TRP A 76 -4.00 17.15 -3.35
C TRP A 76 -3.64 17.79 -2.03
N TYR A 77 -2.89 18.88 -2.10
CA TYR A 77 -2.59 19.70 -0.94
C TYR A 77 -3.70 20.73 -0.70
N ASP A 78 -4.30 20.72 0.49
CA ASP A 78 -5.20 21.77 0.97
C ASP A 78 -4.45 22.64 1.99
N ALA A 79 -4.03 23.83 1.55
CA ALA A 79 -3.29 24.79 2.36
C ALA A 79 -4.06 25.33 3.57
N THR A 80 -5.37 25.11 3.65
CA THR A 80 -6.24 25.62 4.74
C THR A 80 -6.68 24.54 5.72
N ALA A 81 -6.50 23.27 5.36
CA ALA A 81 -6.82 22.14 6.22
C ALA A 81 -5.99 22.20 7.52
N LYS A 82 -6.60 21.84 8.65
CA LYS A 82 -5.94 21.79 9.95
C LYS A 82 -6.03 20.39 10.53
N GLY A 83 -4.96 19.96 11.18
CA GLY A 83 -4.86 18.63 11.77
C GLY A 83 -3.41 18.21 11.97
N PRO A 84 -3.18 16.99 12.46
CA PRO A 84 -1.84 16.43 12.53
C PRO A 84 -1.29 16.16 11.13
N ASP A 85 -0.01 16.47 10.91
CA ASP A 85 0.76 16.00 9.76
C ASP A 85 1.08 14.50 9.87
N GLU A 86 1.84 13.97 8.90
CA GLU A 86 2.23 12.56 8.85
C GLU A 86 3.13 12.12 10.03
N GLU A 87 3.69 13.08 10.77
CA GLU A 87 4.47 12.86 12.00
C GLU A 87 3.60 13.03 13.26
N GLY A 88 2.34 13.42 13.12
CA GLY A 88 1.41 13.66 14.22
C GLY A 88 1.44 15.09 14.77
N THR A 89 2.18 16.00 14.15
CA THR A 89 2.33 17.39 14.61
C THR A 89 1.15 18.23 14.11
N PRO A 90 0.38 18.89 15.00
CA PRO A 90 -0.72 19.75 14.59
C PRO A 90 -0.22 20.94 13.76
N GLY A 91 -0.81 21.14 12.58
CA GLY A 91 -0.44 22.20 11.65
C GLY A 91 -1.59 22.70 10.78
N THR A 92 -1.24 23.55 9.82
CA THR A 92 -2.12 24.02 8.74
C THR A 92 -1.48 23.67 7.41
N GLY A 93 -2.28 23.17 6.47
CA GLY A 93 -1.78 22.58 5.24
C GLY A 93 -1.65 21.08 5.36
N LEU A 94 -2.52 20.31 4.69
CA LEU A 94 -2.51 18.84 4.74
C LEU A 94 -2.70 18.24 3.35
N MET A 95 -2.15 17.04 3.15
CA MET A 95 -2.53 16.21 2.02
C MET A 95 -3.93 15.64 2.25
N ARG A 96 -4.78 15.76 1.24
CA ARG A 96 -6.13 15.19 1.20
C ARG A 96 -6.17 14.08 0.16
N PHE A 97 -6.67 12.93 0.57
CA PHE A 97 -6.97 11.82 -0.33
C PHE A 97 -8.39 11.94 -0.86
N VAL A 98 -8.56 11.79 -2.18
CA VAL A 98 -9.86 11.82 -2.85
C VAL A 98 -10.64 10.54 -2.54
N ASN A 99 -11.98 10.63 -2.43
CA ASN A 99 -12.87 9.49 -2.24
C ASN A 99 -12.42 8.56 -1.10
N GLY A 100 -12.08 9.14 0.05
CA GLY A 100 -11.62 8.39 1.21
C GLY A 100 -10.34 7.57 0.99
N GLY A 101 -9.48 7.93 0.02
CA GLY A 101 -8.25 7.19 -0.29
C GLY A 101 -8.42 5.99 -1.21
N THR A 102 -9.55 5.92 -1.92
CA THR A 102 -9.76 4.87 -2.94
C THR A 102 -8.58 4.77 -3.91
N ARG A 103 -8.05 3.56 -4.08
CA ARG A 103 -6.94 3.27 -5.01
C ARG A 103 -7.45 2.63 -6.30
N TYR A 104 -6.76 2.92 -7.40
CA TYR A 104 -7.09 2.48 -8.76
C TYR A 104 -5.91 1.71 -9.34
N LYS A 105 -6.18 0.58 -10.00
CA LYS A 105 -5.13 -0.23 -10.65
C LYS A 105 -4.34 0.61 -11.66
N ALA A 106 -3.04 0.41 -11.70
CA ALA A 106 -2.16 1.04 -12.68
C ALA A 106 -2.62 0.69 -14.11
N GLY A 107 -2.59 1.68 -15.00
CA GLY A 107 -3.09 1.54 -16.38
C GLY A 107 -4.61 1.62 -16.53
N VAL A 108 -5.38 1.67 -15.44
CA VAL A 108 -6.83 1.93 -15.48
C VAL A 108 -7.07 3.38 -15.10
N VAL A 109 -7.68 4.14 -16.01
CA VAL A 109 -8.21 5.47 -15.69
C VAL A 109 -9.67 5.29 -15.27
N PRO A 110 -10.06 5.71 -14.05
CA PRO A 110 -11.45 5.61 -13.62
C PRO A 110 -12.38 6.38 -14.56
N PRO A 111 -13.57 5.84 -14.87
CA PRO A 111 -14.53 6.52 -15.71
C PRO A 111 -15.13 7.73 -14.99
N GLY A 112 -15.34 8.82 -15.72
CA GLY A 112 -15.99 10.02 -15.22
C GLY A 112 -15.07 10.99 -14.48
N PRO A 113 -15.63 12.10 -13.97
CA PRO A 113 -14.86 13.12 -13.28
C PRO A 113 -14.38 12.63 -11.91
N ILE A 114 -13.10 12.86 -11.61
CA ILE A 114 -12.55 12.70 -10.27
C ILE A 114 -12.81 13.99 -9.49
N PRO A 115 -13.39 13.95 -8.27
CA PRO A 115 -13.72 15.14 -7.49
C PRO A 115 -12.47 15.74 -6.83
N MET A 116 -11.46 16.04 -7.64
CA MET A 116 -10.26 16.76 -7.23
C MET A 116 -10.64 18.09 -6.59
N PHE A 117 -9.95 18.45 -5.51
CA PHE A 117 -10.14 19.70 -4.78
C PHE A 117 -11.53 19.84 -4.10
N SER A 118 -12.34 18.78 -4.06
CA SER A 118 -13.59 18.73 -3.31
C SER A 118 -13.35 18.28 -1.87
N VAL A 119 -13.67 19.11 -0.88
CA VAL A 119 -13.60 18.70 0.54
C VAL A 119 -14.58 17.55 0.86
N PRO A 120 -15.86 17.60 0.43
CA PRO A 120 -16.78 16.48 0.62
C PRO A 120 -16.23 15.18 0.01
N GLY A 121 -16.24 14.10 0.81
CA GLY A 121 -15.77 12.77 0.41
C GLY A 121 -14.24 12.59 0.45
N SER A 122 -13.48 13.61 0.82
CA SER A 122 -12.04 13.55 1.02
C SER A 122 -11.65 13.27 2.47
N VAL A 123 -10.44 12.76 2.68
CA VAL A 123 -9.91 12.48 4.02
C VAL A 123 -8.48 13.00 4.16
N THR A 124 -8.17 13.55 5.33
CA THR A 124 -6.79 13.84 5.78
C THR A 124 -6.29 12.81 6.79
N SER A 125 -7.22 12.09 7.45
CA SER A 125 -6.95 11.00 8.38
C SER A 125 -8.18 10.09 8.49
N TYR A 126 -8.01 8.92 9.10
CA TYR A 126 -9.11 8.00 9.40
C TYR A 126 -9.30 7.91 10.92
N ALA A 127 -10.56 7.92 11.38
CA ALA A 127 -10.88 7.74 12.80
C ALA A 127 -10.61 6.30 13.30
N SER A 128 -10.65 5.33 12.38
CA SER A 128 -10.32 3.92 12.60
C SER A 128 -9.66 3.36 11.33
N PRO A 129 -8.85 2.30 11.41
CA PRO A 129 -8.28 1.65 10.24
C PRO A 129 -9.38 1.30 9.22
N PRO A 130 -9.32 1.83 7.97
CA PRO A 130 -10.32 1.53 6.95
C PRO A 130 -10.10 0.14 6.35
N ASP A 131 -8.86 -0.36 6.40
CA ASP A 131 -8.48 -1.69 5.94
C ASP A 131 -8.63 -2.71 7.05
N ARG A 132 -9.32 -3.82 6.77
CA ARG A 132 -9.41 -4.96 7.68
C ARG A 132 -8.25 -5.92 7.40
N ALA A 133 -7.46 -6.21 8.42
CA ALA A 133 -6.45 -7.26 8.34
C ALA A 133 -7.11 -8.62 8.01
N PRO A 134 -6.50 -9.45 7.15
CA PRO A 134 -7.00 -10.79 6.90
C PRO A 134 -7.00 -11.62 8.21
N THR A 135 -8.00 -12.48 8.36
CA THR A 135 -8.05 -13.44 9.46
C THR A 135 -7.34 -14.71 9.04
N TYR A 136 -6.25 -15.05 9.74
CA TYR A 136 -5.54 -16.32 9.54
C TYR A 136 -5.86 -17.27 10.68
N PRO A 137 -6.02 -18.58 10.41
CA PRO A 137 -6.07 -19.55 11.50
C PRO A 137 -4.74 -19.50 12.28
N PRO A 138 -4.77 -19.74 13.59
CA PRO A 138 -3.54 -19.87 14.36
C PRO A 138 -2.72 -21.04 13.79
N TRP A 139 -1.39 -20.89 13.86
CA TRP A 139 -0.50 -21.94 13.36
C TRP A 139 -0.70 -23.22 14.19
N PRO A 140 -0.78 -24.42 13.58
CA PRO A 140 -0.92 -25.65 14.33
C PRO A 140 0.16 -25.80 15.42
N GLY A 141 -0.27 -25.89 16.68
CA GLY A 141 0.62 -26.00 17.85
C GLY A 141 1.13 -24.68 18.43
N SER A 142 0.69 -23.51 17.94
CA SER A 142 0.97 -22.24 18.62
C SER A 142 0.15 -22.10 19.91
N PRO A 143 0.58 -21.29 20.88
CA PRO A 143 -0.21 -21.00 22.09
C PRO A 143 -1.60 -20.42 21.82
N THR A 144 -1.80 -19.83 20.63
CA THR A 144 -3.08 -19.26 20.17
C THR A 144 -3.97 -20.26 19.44
N ALA A 145 -3.54 -21.51 19.26
CA ALA A 145 -4.29 -22.59 18.62
C ALA A 145 -5.05 -23.50 19.61
N ALA A 146 -4.92 -23.25 20.92
CA ALA A 146 -5.53 -24.01 22.01
C ALA A 146 -6.81 -23.35 22.55
#